data_AF-A0A520AGX8-F1
#
_entry.id   AF-A0A520AGX8-F1
#
_cell.length_a   1.000
_cell.length_b   1.000
_cell.length_c   1.000
_cell.angle_alpha   90.00
_cell.angle_beta   90.00
_cell.angle_gamma   90.00
#
_symmetry.space_group_name_H-M   'P 1'
#
loop_
_entity.id
_entity.type
_entity.pdbx_description
1 polymer ?
#
loop_
_entity_poly.entity_id
_entity_poly.type
_entity_poly.pdbx_seq_one_letter_code
_entity_poly.pdbx_strand_id
1 'polypeptide(L)'
;MKKLILILVLTIGVFFSSKAQKIPTVDELAKKNVDEMEKRLKLTPTQKSVIYNYAFDMAKEQLALYKKQQAGTYRDEDETRIYRLQNETNANIKKVLKADQIDEFNKLNEERLSGIDPEKQKKKKKKKGEEEEKVVGIEGLKRANN
;
A
#
# COMPACT_ATOMS: atom_id res chain seq x y z
N MET A 1 -23.41 -33.58 -31.58
CA MET A 1 -22.78 -33.86 -30.27
C MET A 1 -21.65 -32.90 -29.92
N LYS A 2 -20.63 -32.71 -30.78
CA LYS A 2 -19.49 -31.80 -30.51
C LYS A 2 -19.88 -30.33 -30.23
N LYS A 3 -20.94 -29.83 -30.88
CA LYS A 3 -21.46 -28.45 -30.70
C LYS A 3 -22.20 -28.24 -29.36
N LEU A 4 -22.81 -29.28 -28.80
CA LEU A 4 -23.50 -29.21 -27.49
C LEU A 4 -22.51 -29.21 -26.33
N ILE A 5 -21.40 -29.96 -26.47
CA ILE A 5 -20.30 -29.96 -25.50
C ILE A 5 -19.64 -28.58 -25.42
N LEU A 6 -19.47 -27.90 -26.56
CA LEU A 6 -18.90 -26.55 -26.61
C LEU A 6 -19.77 -25.52 -25.85
N ILE A 7 -21.10 -25.61 -26.02
CA ILE A 7 -22.06 -24.73 -25.34
C ILE A 7 -22.09 -25.01 -23.83
N LEU A 8 -22.04 -26.30 -23.43
CA LEU A 8 -21.99 -26.69 -22.02
C LEU A 8 -20.72 -26.16 -21.32
N VAL A 9 -19.56 -26.25 -22.00
CA VAL A 9 -18.28 -25.73 -21.49
C VAL A 9 -18.27 -24.21 -21.40
N LEU A 10 -18.88 -23.51 -22.36
CA LEU A 10 -19.05 -22.06 -22.33
C LEU A 10 -19.96 -21.60 -21.19
N THR A 11 -21.03 -22.33 -20.86
CA THR A 11 -21.95 -21.97 -19.77
C THR A 11 -21.39 -22.24 -18.37
N ILE A 12 -20.51 -23.23 -18.21
CA ILE A 12 -19.85 -23.54 -16.93
C ILE A 12 -18.69 -22.55 -16.67
N GLY A 13 -18.04 -22.05 -17.72
CA GLY A 13 -16.95 -21.07 -17.62
C GLY A 13 -17.38 -19.71 -17.02
N VAL A 14 -18.66 -19.33 -17.11
CA VAL A 14 -19.17 -18.05 -16.56
C VAL A 14 -19.37 -18.11 -15.04
N PHE A 15 -19.43 -19.30 -14.43
CA PHE A 15 -19.64 -19.44 -12.98
C PHE A 15 -18.38 -19.27 -12.13
N PHE A 16 -17.19 -19.25 -12.75
CA PHE A 16 -15.92 -19.08 -12.05
C PHE A 16 -15.28 -17.73 -12.38
N SER A 17 -15.78 -16.61 -11.87
CA SER A 17 -14.97 -15.40 -11.59
C SER A 17 -15.78 -14.27 -10.96
N SER A 18 -16.00 -14.35 -9.65
CA SER A 18 -16.08 -13.14 -8.81
C SER A 18 -15.76 -13.53 -7.37
N LYS A 19 -14.50 -13.90 -7.11
CA LYS A 19 -13.96 -13.78 -5.76
C LYS A 19 -13.90 -12.28 -5.46
N ALA A 20 -14.99 -11.70 -4.97
CA ALA A 20 -15.00 -10.35 -4.47
C ALA A 20 -13.93 -10.27 -3.36
N GLN A 21 -12.81 -9.62 -3.66
CA GLN A 21 -11.74 -9.45 -2.69
C GLN A 21 -12.31 -8.62 -1.54
N LYS A 22 -12.35 -9.22 -0.34
CA LYS A 22 -12.88 -8.54 0.85
C LYS A 22 -12.09 -7.25 1.07
N ILE A 23 -12.79 -6.11 1.01
CA ILE A 23 -12.19 -4.81 1.29
C ILE A 23 -11.76 -4.85 2.77
N PRO A 24 -10.47 -4.65 3.08
CA PRO A 24 -10.00 -4.69 4.45
C PRO A 24 -10.61 -3.54 5.26
N THR A 25 -10.83 -3.79 6.55
CA THR A 25 -11.30 -2.77 7.48
C THR A 25 -10.20 -1.76 7.82
N VAL A 26 -10.60 -0.58 8.31
CA VAL A 26 -9.66 0.46 8.78
C VAL A 26 -8.71 -0.10 9.84
N ASP A 27 -9.23 -0.89 10.78
CA ASP A 27 -8.45 -1.51 11.84
C ASP A 27 -7.43 -2.52 11.30
N GLU A 28 -7.84 -3.40 10.37
CA GLU A 28 -6.93 -4.37 9.74
C GLU A 28 -5.80 -3.66 8.97
N LEU A 29 -6.11 -2.58 8.26
CA LEU A 29 -5.13 -1.77 7.54
C LEU A 29 -4.14 -1.09 8.51
N ALA A 30 -4.66 -0.47 9.57
CA ALA A 30 -3.86 0.20 10.57
C ALA A 30 -2.94 -0.78 11.30
N LYS A 31 -3.48 -1.91 11.80
CA LYS A 31 -2.71 -2.96 12.46
C LYS A 31 -1.60 -3.49 11.57
N LYS A 32 -1.91 -3.82 10.31
CA LYS A 32 -0.92 -4.33 9.36
C LYS A 32 0.25 -3.35 9.17
N ASN A 33 -0.05 -2.05 9.02
CA ASN A 33 0.98 -1.03 8.84
C ASN A 33 1.85 -0.90 10.10
N VAL A 34 1.22 -0.83 11.28
CA VAL A 34 1.94 -0.71 12.55
C VAL A 34 2.76 -1.96 12.87
N ASP A 35 2.25 -3.15 12.60
CA ASP A 35 2.98 -4.40 12.83
C ASP A 35 4.20 -4.53 11.91
N GLU A 36 4.11 -4.04 10.67
CA GLU A 36 5.27 -3.95 9.77
C GLU A 36 6.32 -2.97 10.32
N MET A 37 5.89 -1.78 10.76
CA MET A 37 6.78 -0.80 11.38
C MET A 37 7.40 -1.34 12.68
N GLU A 38 6.63 -2.01 13.53
CA GLU A 38 7.11 -2.61 14.77
C GLU A 38 8.20 -3.65 14.51
N LYS A 39 7.98 -4.57 13.57
CA LYS A 39 8.97 -5.61 13.23
C LYS A 39 10.30 -5.00 12.79
N ARG A 40 10.26 -3.86 12.10
CA ARG A 40 11.46 -3.23 11.53
C ARG A 40 12.15 -2.25 12.47
N LEU A 41 11.37 -1.41 13.15
CA LEU A 41 11.87 -0.34 14.03
C LEU A 41 11.95 -0.77 15.50
N LYS A 42 11.46 -1.98 15.84
CA LYS A 42 11.38 -2.49 17.21
C LYS A 42 10.71 -1.49 18.15
N LEU A 43 9.50 -1.07 17.78
CA LEU A 43 8.73 -0.05 18.49
C LEU A 43 8.42 -0.49 19.93
N THR A 44 8.43 0.45 20.87
CA THR A 44 7.90 0.18 22.22
C THR A 44 6.36 0.10 22.18
N PRO A 45 5.71 -0.52 23.17
CA PRO A 45 4.24 -0.56 23.23
C PRO A 45 3.60 0.84 23.18
N THR A 46 4.22 1.83 23.82
CA THR A 46 3.74 3.22 23.79
C THR A 46 3.88 3.84 22.40
N GLN A 47 5.03 3.66 21.74
CA GLN A 47 5.21 4.12 20.36
C GLN A 47 4.20 3.45 19.42
N LYS A 48 4.00 2.14 19.57
CA LYS A 48 3.02 1.35 18.80
C LYS A 48 1.61 1.93 18.93
N SER A 49 1.17 2.22 20.16
CA SER A 49 -0.16 2.78 20.43
C SER A 49 -0.34 4.18 19.81
N VAL A 50 0.65 5.06 19.96
CA VAL A 50 0.56 6.42 19.38
C VAL A 50 0.58 6.36 17.85
N ILE A 51 1.47 5.55 17.26
CA ILE A 51 1.57 5.39 15.81
C ILE A 51 0.31 4.73 15.23
N TYR A 52 -0.34 3.83 15.96
CA TYR A 52 -1.61 3.23 15.55
C TYR A 52 -2.69 4.28 15.32
N ASN A 53 -2.80 5.31 16.16
CA ASN A 53 -3.79 6.36 15.96
C ASN A 53 -3.56 7.08 14.61
N TYR A 54 -2.30 7.43 14.31
CA TYR A 54 -1.96 8.03 13.01
C TYR A 54 -2.23 7.08 11.83
N ALA A 55 -1.91 5.80 11.98
CA ALA A 55 -2.16 4.79 10.96
C ALA A 55 -3.66 4.53 10.74
N PHE A 56 -4.46 4.61 11.80
CA PHE A 56 -5.91 4.47 11.76
C PHE A 56 -6.57 5.62 11.00
N ASP A 57 -6.16 6.86 11.27
CA ASP A 57 -6.67 8.02 10.53
C ASP A 57 -6.26 7.99 9.05
N MET A 58 -5.01 7.62 8.77
CA MET A 58 -4.56 7.38 7.40
C MET A 58 -5.38 6.30 6.70
N ALA A 59 -5.66 5.18 7.38
CA ALA A 59 -6.46 4.09 6.82
C ALA A 59 -7.92 4.50 6.53
N LYS A 60 -8.52 5.38 7.34
CA LYS A 60 -9.85 5.95 7.05
C LYS A 60 -9.84 6.72 5.73
N GLU A 61 -8.86 7.59 5.56
CA GLU A 61 -8.76 8.46 4.39
C GLU A 61 -8.46 7.65 3.12
N GLN A 62 -7.60 6.62 3.22
CA GLN A 62 -7.38 5.66 2.14
C GLN A 62 -8.65 4.90 1.76
N LEU A 63 -9.43 4.43 2.75
CA LEU A 63 -10.67 3.72 2.49
C LEU A 63 -11.75 4.65 1.90
N ALA A 64 -11.79 5.91 2.33
CA ALA A 64 -12.67 6.92 1.77
C ALA A 64 -12.31 7.21 0.31
N LEU A 65 -11.02 7.36 -0.02
CA LEU A 65 -10.54 7.51 -1.39
C LEU A 65 -10.96 6.32 -2.26
N TYR A 66 -10.73 5.11 -1.75
CA TYR A 66 -11.10 3.88 -2.45
C TYR A 66 -12.60 3.81 -2.75
N LYS A 67 -13.46 4.21 -1.80
CA LYS A 67 -14.91 4.30 -2.01
C LYS A 67 -15.27 5.34 -3.08
N LYS A 68 -14.60 6.50 -3.10
CA LYS A 68 -14.81 7.52 -4.15
C LYS A 68 -14.40 7.01 -5.53
N GLN A 69 -13.32 6.25 -5.62
CA GLN A 69 -12.89 5.60 -6.86
C GLN A 69 -13.93 4.60 -7.36
N GLN A 70 -14.47 3.75 -6.48
CA GLN A 70 -15.55 2.84 -6.83
C GLN A 70 -16.83 3.56 -7.28
N ALA A 71 -17.16 4.69 -6.65
CA ALA A 71 -18.33 5.50 -6.97
C ALA A 71 -18.15 6.39 -8.21
N GLY A 72 -16.94 6.46 -8.79
CA GLY A 72 -16.64 7.36 -9.90
C GLY A 72 -16.62 8.86 -9.53
N THR A 73 -16.57 9.18 -8.23
CA THR A 73 -16.55 10.57 -7.72
C THR A 73 -15.15 11.01 -7.29
N TYR A 74 -14.12 10.33 -7.77
CA TYR A 74 -12.72 10.64 -7.49
C TYR A 74 -12.32 11.96 -8.17
N ARG A 75 -11.56 12.78 -7.46
CA ARG A 75 -10.98 14.03 -7.97
C ARG A 75 -9.48 14.06 -7.72
N ASP A 76 -8.73 14.73 -8.58
CA ASP A 76 -7.27 14.89 -8.43
C ASP A 76 -6.88 15.61 -7.11
N GLU A 77 -7.78 16.44 -6.57
CA GLU A 77 -7.63 17.07 -5.26
C GLU A 77 -7.62 16.06 -4.11
N ASP A 78 -8.34 14.94 -4.25
CA ASP A 78 -8.37 13.88 -3.24
C ASP A 78 -7.00 13.20 -3.15
N GLU A 79 -6.34 13.01 -4.29
CA GLU A 79 -4.97 12.48 -4.38
C GLU A 79 -3.96 13.40 -3.67
N THR A 80 -4.03 14.70 -3.99
CA THR A 80 -3.17 15.72 -3.38
C THR A 80 -3.35 15.77 -1.86
N ARG A 81 -4.59 15.66 -1.38
CA ARG A 81 -4.90 15.61 0.07
C ARG A 81 -4.24 14.40 0.74
N ILE A 82 -4.29 13.22 0.12
CA ILE A 82 -3.67 12.01 0.68
C ILE A 82 -2.15 12.15 0.76
N TYR A 83 -1.50 12.70 -0.26
CA TYR A 83 -0.07 12.95 -0.22
C TYR A 83 0.34 13.93 0.89
N ARG A 84 -0.43 15.01 1.08
CA ARG A 84 -0.21 15.95 2.18
C ARG A 84 -0.34 15.26 3.52
N LEU A 85 -1.43 14.52 3.72
CA LEU A 85 -1.69 13.78 4.95
C LEU A 85 -0.56 12.77 5.22
N GLN A 86 -0.07 12.08 4.19
CA GLN A 86 1.02 11.12 4.33
C GLN A 86 2.29 11.80 4.84
N ASN A 87 2.63 12.97 4.32
CA ASN A 87 3.79 13.74 4.78
C ASN A 87 3.63 14.21 6.23
N GLU A 88 2.44 14.70 6.61
CA GLU A 88 2.12 15.11 7.98
C GLU A 88 2.19 13.93 8.96
N THR A 89 1.59 12.79 8.61
CA THR A 89 1.66 11.55 9.37
C THR A 89 3.12 11.11 9.54
N ASN A 90 3.92 11.11 8.48
CA ASN A 90 5.33 10.74 8.56
C ASN A 90 6.12 11.68 9.49
N ALA A 91 5.86 12.99 9.43
CA ALA A 91 6.48 13.96 10.33
C ALA A 91 6.09 13.71 11.79
N ASN A 92 4.82 13.40 12.06
CA ASN A 92 4.32 13.12 13.41
C ASN A 92 4.85 11.79 13.96
N ILE A 93 4.99 10.77 13.12
CA ILE A 93 5.64 9.50 13.51
C ILE A 93 7.09 9.76 13.91
N LYS A 94 7.86 10.53 13.13
CA LYS A 94 9.26 10.83 13.46
C LYS A 94 9.44 11.49 14.83
N LYS A 95 8.48 12.32 15.27
CA LYS A 95 8.53 12.98 16.59
C LYS A 95 8.46 12.00 17.76
N VAL A 96 7.91 10.79 17.56
CA VAL A 96 7.79 9.77 18.60
C VAL A 96 8.83 8.66 18.50
N LEU A 97 9.68 8.71 17.47
CA LEU A 97 10.76 7.76 17.23
C LEU A 97 12.08 8.26 17.82
N LYS A 98 12.96 7.32 18.19
CA LYS A 98 14.36 7.61 18.52
C LYS A 98 15.17 7.81 17.24
N ALA A 99 16.36 8.42 17.36
CA ALA A 99 17.22 8.70 16.21
C ALA A 99 17.54 7.46 15.36
N ASP A 100 17.88 6.34 15.99
CA ASP A 100 18.13 5.05 15.33
C ASP A 100 16.89 4.49 14.61
N GLN A 101 15.71 4.70 15.17
CA GLN A 101 14.44 4.30 14.56
C GLN A 101 14.05 5.21 13.40
N ILE A 102 14.41 6.51 13.44
CA ILE A 102 14.13 7.48 12.37
C ILE A 102 14.88 7.09 11.08
N ASP A 103 16.13 6.67 11.19
CA ASP A 103 16.92 6.23 10.03
C ASP A 103 16.26 5.03 9.33
N GLU A 104 15.80 4.06 10.12
CA GLU A 104 15.14 2.86 9.58
C GLU A 104 13.74 3.15 9.06
N PHE A 105 13.04 4.10 9.68
CA PHE A 105 11.78 4.63 9.17
C PHE A 105 11.95 5.35 7.82
N ASN A 106 13.01 6.13 7.65
CA ASN A 106 13.31 6.81 6.38
C ASN A 106 13.57 5.79 5.27
N LYS A 107 14.37 4.75 5.55
CA LYS A 107 14.60 3.66 4.59
C LYS A 107 13.30 2.92 4.23
N LEU A 108 12.46 2.63 5.23
CA LEU A 108 11.15 2.02 4.99
C LEU A 108 10.29 2.87 4.05
N ASN A 109 10.26 4.18 4.24
CA ASN A 109 9.51 5.08 3.37
C ASN A 109 10.11 5.20 1.98
N GLU A 110 11.44 5.28 1.86
CA GLU A 110 12.12 5.30 0.57
C GLU A 110 11.85 4.01 -0.23
N GLU A 111 11.87 2.85 0.42
CA GLU A 111 11.53 1.58 -0.21
C GLU A 111 10.09 1.57 -0.73
N ARG A 112 9.14 2.02 0.10
CA ARG A 112 7.72 2.16 -0.28
C ARG A 112 7.53 3.12 -1.46
N LEU A 113 8.26 4.23 -1.49
CA LEU A 113 8.23 5.22 -2.57
C LEU A 113 8.86 4.72 -3.87
N SER A 114 9.94 3.94 -3.75
CA SER A 114 10.68 3.41 -4.91
C SER A 114 9.95 2.26 -5.59
N GLY A 115 9.04 1.56 -4.88
CA GLY A 115 8.40 0.33 -5.37
C GLY A 115 9.37 -0.84 -5.57
N ILE A 116 10.65 -0.70 -5.18
CA ILE A 116 11.67 -1.72 -5.35
C ILE A 116 11.79 -2.51 -4.05
N ASP A 117 11.56 -3.81 -4.16
CA ASP A 117 11.77 -4.77 -3.07
C ASP A 117 13.23 -4.67 -2.52
N PRO A 118 13.43 -4.49 -1.20
CA PRO A 118 14.76 -4.35 -0.60
C PRO A 118 15.70 -5.53 -0.90
N GLU A 119 15.19 -6.75 -1.12
CA GLU A 119 16.03 -7.88 -1.53
C GLU A 119 16.53 -7.74 -2.97
N LYS A 120 15.71 -7.17 -3.85
CA LYS A 120 16.09 -6.85 -5.24
C LYS A 120 17.03 -5.65 -5.28
N GLN A 121 16.85 -4.66 -4.41
CA GLN A 121 17.71 -3.50 -4.27
C GLN A 121 19.13 -3.88 -3.79
N LYS A 122 19.24 -4.81 -2.82
CA LYS A 122 20.54 -5.37 -2.38
C LYS A 122 21.26 -6.15 -3.50
N LYS A 123 20.52 -6.85 -4.37
CA LYS A 123 21.07 -7.50 -5.58
C LYS A 123 21.47 -6.48 -6.66
N LYS A 124 20.69 -5.40 -6.87
CA LYS A 124 21.00 -4.30 -7.81
C LYS A 124 22.20 -3.45 -7.38
N LYS A 125 22.40 -3.17 -6.08
CA LYS A 125 23.61 -2.46 -5.61
C LYS A 125 24.93 -3.21 -5.90
N LYS A 126 24.89 -4.53 -6.12
CA LYS A 126 26.04 -5.32 -6.63
C LYS A 126 26.24 -5.23 -8.16
N LYS A 127 25.25 -4.78 -8.92
CA LYS A 127 25.28 -4.58 -10.38
C LYS A 127 24.99 -3.11 -10.68
N LYS A 128 25.93 -2.23 -10.30
CA LYS A 128 25.83 -0.79 -10.50
C LYS A 128 25.90 -0.50 -12.02
N GLY A 129 24.84 0.00 -12.64
CA GLY A 129 24.91 0.38 -14.06
C GLY A 129 23.65 0.84 -14.79
N GLU A 130 22.43 0.57 -14.31
CA GLU A 130 21.22 0.98 -15.06
C GLU A 130 20.26 1.79 -14.20
N GLU A 131 20.04 3.03 -14.63
CA GLU A 131 18.93 3.88 -14.21
C GLU A 131 17.64 3.29 -14.76
N GLU A 132 16.83 2.69 -13.89
CA GLU A 132 15.44 2.40 -14.21
C GLU A 132 14.57 3.53 -13.66
N GLU A 133 13.72 4.08 -14.54
CA GLU A 133 12.72 5.10 -14.25
C GLU A 133 11.97 4.79 -12.95
N LYS A 134 12.09 5.72 -12.01
CA LYS A 134 11.39 5.70 -10.73
C LYS A 134 9.91 5.91 -11.00
N VAL A 135 9.12 4.83 -10.90
CA VAL A 135 7.66 4.93 -10.83
C VAL A 135 7.32 5.39 -9.41
N VAL A 136 6.96 6.66 -9.28
CA VAL A 136 6.70 7.32 -7.99
C VAL A 136 5.19 7.34 -7.72
N GLY A 137 4.76 6.80 -6.58
CA GLY A 137 3.38 7.01 -6.09
C GLY A 137 2.36 5.96 -6.53
N ILE A 138 1.08 6.36 -6.51
CA ILE A 138 -0.14 5.51 -6.66
C ILE A 138 -0.17 4.77 -8.01
N GLU A 139 0.79 5.00 -8.90
CA GLU A 139 1.01 4.24 -10.13
C GLU A 139 1.19 2.73 -9.93
N GLY A 140 1.64 2.28 -8.75
CA GLY A 140 1.62 0.86 -8.38
C GLY A 140 0.20 0.25 -8.32
N LEU A 141 -0.83 1.08 -8.12
CA LEU A 141 -2.25 0.69 -8.16
C LEU A 141 -2.85 0.77 -9.59
N LYS A 142 -2.19 1.46 -10.53
CA LYS A 142 -2.65 1.54 -11.93
C LYS A 142 -2.28 0.29 -12.76
N ARG A 143 -1.27 -0.48 -12.35
CA ARG A 143 -0.78 -1.65 -13.12
C ARG A 143 -1.64 -2.92 -13.01
N ALA A 144 -2.79 -2.88 -12.34
CA ALA A 144 -3.69 -4.03 -12.23
C ALA A 144 -4.78 -4.10 -13.33
N ASN A 145 -4.86 -3.10 -14.22
CA ASN A 145 -5.75 -3.16 -15.39
C ASN A 145 -4.91 -3.00 -16.67
N ASN A 146 -4.49 -4.13 -17.23
CA ASN A 146 -4.34 -4.37 -18.67
C ASN A 146 -4.38 -5.88 -18.90
#